data_AF-A0A950IZE4-F1
#
_entry.id   AF-A0A950IZE4-F1
#
_cell.length_a   1.000
_cell.length_b   1.000
_cell.length_c   1.000
_cell.angle_alpha   90.00
_cell.angle_beta   90.00
_cell.angle_gamma   90.00
#
_symmetry.space_group_name_H-M   'P 1'
#
loop_
_entity.id
_entity.type
_entity.pdbx_description
1 polymer ?
#
loop_
_entity_poly.entity_id
_entity_poly.type
_entity_poly.pdbx_seq_one_letter_code
_entity_poly.pdbx_strand_id
1 'polypeptide(L)'
;MSDFGGMEELLQDFLMESTDLLSDVDNKLVELEKRPEDKALLNDIFRGFHTIKGGAGFLNVGPMVNLCHRTENLFDKLRNGELHITPEVMDVILDATGIVRDMFGTLGQGLMVAEADADVLNALDAVLSGQQLSKSEPAAAAPVEAVAAPAPVAAPADGPDWNALHQAIVPQAAAPAPVAAPAAPAPVASPAPAPVAAPAPVVHAPVQELVTAAEHIPAAKPAAKPVASKQPSSAGNSSGPQENTIRIDTVRLDMVLNLSGEIGLTKNRLTTLRTEILQGNRDGNTLRSLDEAISQLDLLVGDLQNAVMKTRMQPIGRLFQKYPRLARDLARQLGKEV
;
A
#
# COMPACT_ATOMS: atom_id res chain seq x y z
N MET A 1 -24.95 12.50 -10.16
CA MET A 1 -24.27 13.17 -9.03
C MET A 1 -23.28 12.14 -8.49
N SER A 2 -22.09 12.56 -8.08
CA SER A 2 -21.14 11.67 -7.40
C SER A 2 -21.75 11.23 -6.07
N ASP A 3 -21.67 9.95 -5.74
CA ASP A 3 -22.09 9.46 -4.41
C ASP A 3 -21.11 9.91 -3.31
N PHE A 4 -19.93 10.38 -3.70
CA PHE A 4 -18.83 10.83 -2.83
C PHE A 4 -18.78 12.35 -2.64
N GLY A 5 -19.92 13.04 -2.76
CA GLY A 5 -20.01 14.50 -2.70
C GLY A 5 -19.29 15.14 -1.51
N GLY A 6 -18.17 15.82 -1.77
CA GLY A 6 -17.30 16.45 -0.76
C GLY A 6 -16.08 15.63 -0.34
N MET A 7 -15.90 14.43 -0.91
CA MET A 7 -14.77 13.53 -0.69
C MET A 7 -14.04 13.15 -1.99
N GLU A 8 -14.33 13.81 -3.12
CA GLU A 8 -13.75 13.47 -4.42
C GLU A 8 -12.21 13.50 -4.46
N GLU A 9 -11.57 14.44 -3.75
CA GLU A 9 -10.10 14.53 -3.66
C GLU A 9 -9.53 13.33 -2.89
N LEU A 10 -10.14 12.97 -1.75
CA LEU A 10 -9.76 11.81 -0.93
C LEU A 10 -9.97 10.48 -1.67
N LEU A 11 -11.03 10.41 -2.50
CA LEU A 11 -11.30 9.27 -3.38
C LEU A 11 -10.23 9.14 -4.46
N GLN A 12 -9.80 10.24 -5.08
CA GLN A 12 -8.74 10.23 -6.10
C GLN A 12 -7.39 9.84 -5.50
N ASP A 13 -7.01 10.40 -4.35
CA ASP A 13 -5.78 10.03 -3.63
C ASP A 13 -5.78 8.53 -3.27
N PHE A 14 -6.87 8.04 -2.70
CA PHE A 14 -7.04 6.62 -2.37
C PHE A 14 -6.89 5.71 -3.60
N LEU A 15 -7.59 6.04 -4.69
CA LEU A 15 -7.54 5.25 -5.92
C LEU A 15 -6.14 5.28 -6.55
N MET A 16 -5.45 6.42 -6.52
CA MET A 16 -4.09 6.55 -7.03
C MET A 16 -3.11 5.65 -6.26
N GLU A 17 -3.03 5.79 -4.93
CA GLU A 17 -2.11 5.00 -4.10
C GLU A 17 -2.46 3.51 -4.14
N SER A 18 -3.75 3.18 -4.07
CA SER A 18 -4.19 1.80 -3.89
C SER A 18 -4.25 0.99 -5.19
N THR A 19 -4.29 1.63 -6.37
CA THR A 19 -4.20 0.93 -7.67
C THR A 19 -2.79 0.37 -7.90
N ASP A 20 -1.76 1.15 -7.58
CA ASP A 20 -0.37 0.69 -7.63
C ASP A 20 -0.14 -0.47 -6.63
N LEU A 21 -0.71 -0.36 -5.43
CA LEU A 21 -0.64 -1.40 -4.41
C LEU A 21 -1.36 -2.69 -4.81
N LEU A 22 -2.56 -2.60 -5.41
CA LEU A 22 -3.28 -3.76 -5.94
C LEU A 22 -2.52 -4.43 -7.08
N SER A 23 -1.85 -3.64 -7.92
CA SER A 23 -0.99 -4.14 -9.00
C SER A 23 0.26 -4.87 -8.46
N ASP A 24 0.86 -4.41 -7.37
CA ASP A 24 1.96 -5.12 -6.68
C ASP A 24 1.46 -6.43 -6.03
N VAL A 25 0.25 -6.41 -5.44
CA VAL A 25 -0.41 -7.62 -4.92
C VAL A 25 -0.64 -8.65 -6.03
N ASP A 26 -1.20 -8.27 -7.18
CA ASP A 26 -1.41 -9.16 -8.33
C ASP A 26 -0.11 -9.85 -8.77
N ASN A 27 0.98 -9.09 -8.89
CA ASN A 27 2.30 -9.66 -9.23
C ASN A 27 2.82 -10.64 -8.17
N LYS A 28 2.63 -10.33 -6.88
CA LYS A 28 3.03 -11.21 -5.77
C LYS A 28 2.19 -12.49 -5.70
N LEU A 29 0.91 -12.46 -6.07
CA LEU A 29 0.06 -13.65 -6.15
C LEU A 29 0.59 -14.66 -7.18
N VAL A 30 1.04 -14.17 -8.35
CA VAL A 30 1.67 -15.00 -9.40
C VAL A 30 3.04 -15.57 -8.96
N GLU A 31 3.75 -14.91 -8.05
CA GLU A 31 4.93 -15.51 -7.42
C GLU A 31 4.57 -16.50 -6.31
N LEU A 32 3.50 -16.24 -5.56
CA LEU A 32 3.03 -17.06 -4.45
C LEU A 32 2.54 -18.43 -4.94
N GLU A 33 1.88 -18.49 -6.10
CA GLU A 33 1.50 -19.74 -6.79
C GLU A 33 2.71 -20.68 -6.98
N LYS A 34 3.87 -20.11 -7.31
CA LYS A 34 5.12 -20.86 -7.55
C LYS A 34 5.89 -21.14 -6.25
N ARG A 35 5.62 -20.38 -5.18
CA ARG A 35 6.38 -20.37 -3.92
C ARG A 35 5.42 -20.28 -2.71
N PRO A 36 4.50 -21.25 -2.54
CA PRO A 36 3.34 -21.12 -1.63
C PRO A 36 3.69 -20.99 -0.15
N GLU A 37 4.88 -21.46 0.26
CA GLU A 37 5.37 -21.36 1.65
C GLU A 37 6.17 -20.07 1.94
N ASP A 38 6.31 -19.16 0.97
CA ASP A 38 7.08 -17.93 1.18
C ASP A 38 6.34 -16.94 2.09
N LYS A 39 6.73 -16.94 3.36
CA LYS A 39 6.22 -16.03 4.38
C LYS A 39 6.48 -14.56 4.09
N ALA A 40 7.46 -14.20 3.25
CA ALA A 40 7.66 -12.81 2.85
C ALA A 40 6.53 -12.35 1.92
N LEU A 41 6.23 -13.13 0.86
CA LEU A 41 5.12 -12.86 -0.05
C LEU A 41 3.79 -12.78 0.70
N LEU A 42 3.51 -13.75 1.58
CA LEU A 42 2.28 -13.76 2.40
C LEU A 42 2.13 -12.51 3.28
N ASN A 43 3.21 -12.02 3.90
CA ASN A 43 3.15 -10.81 4.72
C ASN A 43 3.06 -9.52 3.89
N ASP A 44 3.66 -9.47 2.69
CA ASP A 44 3.53 -8.34 1.78
C ASP A 44 2.08 -8.23 1.25
N ILE A 45 1.50 -9.32 0.77
CA ILE A 45 0.11 -9.35 0.27
C ILE A 45 -0.90 -9.02 1.37
N PHE A 46 -0.71 -9.58 2.57
CA PHE A 46 -1.51 -9.24 3.76
C PHE A 46 -1.50 -7.72 4.04
N ARG A 47 -0.33 -7.07 3.95
CA ARG A 47 -0.20 -5.62 4.13
C ARG A 47 -0.89 -4.83 3.02
N GLY A 48 -0.86 -5.33 1.79
CA GLY A 48 -1.63 -4.80 0.67
C GLY A 48 -3.12 -4.68 1.03
N PHE A 49 -3.77 -5.82 1.30
CA PHE A 49 -5.19 -5.84 1.68
C PHE A 49 -5.50 -5.04 2.95
N HIS A 50 -4.64 -5.08 3.98
CA HIS A 50 -4.82 -4.28 5.19
C HIS A 50 -4.85 -2.77 4.91
N THR A 51 -4.03 -2.30 3.96
CA THR A 51 -3.93 -0.88 3.59
C THR A 51 -5.12 -0.47 2.73
N ILE A 52 -5.50 -1.29 1.74
CA ILE A 52 -6.69 -1.08 0.91
C ILE A 52 -7.96 -1.02 1.77
N LYS A 53 -8.12 -1.95 2.73
CA LYS A 53 -9.20 -1.94 3.73
C LYS A 53 -9.22 -0.65 4.56
N GLY A 54 -8.05 -0.14 4.94
CA GLY A 54 -7.92 1.11 5.69
C GLY A 54 -8.46 2.32 4.91
N GLY A 55 -8.06 2.45 3.64
CA GLY A 55 -8.58 3.50 2.75
C GLY A 55 -10.08 3.33 2.43
N ALA A 56 -10.51 2.10 2.17
CA ALA A 56 -11.92 1.74 1.98
C ALA A 56 -12.79 2.16 3.17
N GLY A 57 -12.32 1.91 4.40
CA GLY A 57 -13.02 2.26 5.63
C GLY A 57 -13.09 3.76 5.88
N PHE A 58 -12.04 4.50 5.52
CA PHE A 58 -12.04 5.96 5.60
C PHE A 58 -13.05 6.61 4.63
N LEU A 59 -13.20 6.04 3.44
CA LEU A 59 -14.21 6.45 2.44
C LEU A 59 -15.61 5.85 2.70
N ASN A 60 -15.81 5.14 3.82
CA ASN A 60 -17.05 4.44 4.19
C ASN A 60 -17.55 3.42 3.15
N VAL A 61 -16.64 2.80 2.39
CA VAL A 61 -16.96 1.82 1.33
C VAL A 61 -17.14 0.43 1.95
N GLY A 62 -18.25 0.25 2.67
CA GLY A 62 -18.58 -0.95 3.44
C GLY A 62 -18.34 -2.30 2.72
N PRO A 63 -18.84 -2.51 1.49
CA PRO A 63 -18.61 -3.74 0.72
C PRO A 63 -17.12 -4.08 0.51
N MET A 64 -16.31 -3.08 0.18
CA MET A 64 -14.88 -3.25 -0.06
C MET A 64 -14.13 -3.52 1.26
N VAL A 65 -14.52 -2.88 2.36
CA VAL A 65 -14.01 -3.20 3.70
C VAL A 65 -14.31 -4.65 4.07
N ASN A 66 -15.54 -5.11 3.80
CA ASN A 66 -16.00 -6.46 4.10
C ASN A 66 -15.19 -7.53 3.33
N LEU A 67 -15.06 -7.37 2.01
CA LEU A 67 -14.28 -8.26 1.16
C LEU A 67 -12.79 -8.26 1.56
N CYS A 68 -12.15 -7.09 1.66
CA CYS A 68 -10.74 -7.01 2.03
C CYS A 68 -10.46 -7.59 3.43
N HIS A 69 -11.38 -7.46 4.39
CA HIS A 69 -11.24 -8.05 5.72
C HIS A 69 -11.30 -9.59 5.69
N ARG A 70 -12.19 -10.19 4.89
CA ARG A 70 -12.23 -11.65 4.69
C ARG A 70 -10.94 -12.16 4.04
N THR A 71 -10.47 -11.50 2.98
CA THR A 71 -9.21 -11.85 2.31
C THR A 71 -8.00 -11.67 3.24
N GLU A 72 -7.95 -10.61 4.03
CA GLU A 72 -6.91 -10.38 5.05
C GLU A 72 -6.88 -11.51 6.10
N ASN A 73 -8.03 -11.95 6.61
CA ASN A 73 -8.11 -13.07 7.56
C ASN A 73 -7.65 -14.40 6.94
N LEU A 74 -7.84 -14.60 5.63
CA LEU A 74 -7.34 -15.78 4.90
C LEU A 74 -5.81 -15.74 4.86
N PHE A 75 -5.23 -14.60 4.51
CA PHE A 75 -3.78 -14.41 4.54
C PHE A 75 -3.17 -14.49 5.95
N ASP A 76 -3.92 -14.10 7.00
CA ASP A 76 -3.48 -14.30 8.39
C ASP A 76 -3.36 -15.79 8.74
N LYS A 77 -4.35 -16.60 8.35
CA LYS A 77 -4.27 -18.06 8.52
C LYS A 77 -3.13 -18.69 7.73
N LEU A 78 -2.90 -18.27 6.48
CA LEU A 78 -1.78 -18.75 5.66
C LEU A 78 -0.41 -18.43 6.30
N ARG A 79 -0.16 -17.17 6.69
CA ARG A 79 1.16 -16.76 7.22
C ARG A 79 1.46 -17.39 8.60
N ASN A 80 0.42 -17.63 9.39
CA ASN A 80 0.50 -18.31 10.69
C ASN A 80 0.65 -19.83 10.56
N GLY A 81 0.35 -20.42 9.38
CA GLY A 81 0.42 -21.86 9.12
C GLY A 81 -0.82 -22.64 9.58
N GLU A 82 -1.94 -21.95 9.79
CA GLU A 82 -3.24 -22.58 10.09
C GLU A 82 -3.94 -23.09 8.82
N LEU A 83 -3.60 -22.51 7.67
CA LEU A 83 -4.11 -22.87 6.34
C LEU A 83 -2.92 -23.07 5.40
N HIS A 84 -3.08 -23.91 4.38
CA HIS A 84 -2.10 -24.15 3.33
C HIS A 84 -2.67 -23.70 1.98
N ILE A 85 -1.82 -23.23 1.08
CA ILE A 85 -2.24 -22.88 -0.28
C ILE A 85 -2.45 -24.18 -1.06
N THR A 86 -3.69 -24.38 -1.51
CA THR A 86 -4.08 -25.37 -2.52
C THR A 86 -4.56 -24.64 -3.77
N PRO A 87 -4.72 -25.31 -4.94
CA PRO A 87 -5.27 -24.68 -6.13
C PRO A 87 -6.64 -24.01 -5.87
N GLU A 88 -7.51 -24.69 -5.11
CA GLU A 88 -8.85 -24.19 -4.79
C GLU A 88 -8.81 -22.95 -3.87
N VAL A 89 -7.83 -22.89 -2.95
CA VAL A 89 -7.60 -21.69 -2.12
C VAL A 89 -7.02 -20.56 -2.96
N MET A 90 -6.17 -20.85 -3.95
CA MET A 90 -5.61 -19.84 -4.85
C MET A 90 -6.68 -19.25 -5.76
N ASP A 91 -7.56 -20.07 -6.34
CA ASP A 91 -8.71 -19.61 -7.15
C ASP A 91 -9.57 -18.61 -6.37
N VAL A 92 -9.94 -18.94 -5.12
CA VAL A 92 -10.74 -18.05 -4.25
C VAL A 92 -10.01 -16.74 -3.91
N ILE A 93 -8.69 -16.77 -3.75
CA ILE A 93 -7.88 -15.55 -3.56
C ILE A 93 -7.88 -14.68 -4.83
N LEU A 94 -7.71 -15.29 -6.00
CA LEU A 94 -7.69 -14.59 -7.29
C LEU A 94 -9.05 -13.98 -7.62
N ASP A 95 -10.14 -14.71 -7.38
CA ASP A 95 -11.52 -14.21 -7.53
C ASP A 95 -11.78 -13.02 -6.60
N ALA A 96 -11.42 -13.13 -5.31
CA ALA A 96 -11.57 -12.02 -4.36
C ALA A 96 -10.73 -10.79 -4.76
N THR A 97 -9.52 -10.99 -5.28
CA THR A 97 -8.66 -9.91 -5.79
C THR A 97 -9.24 -9.28 -7.06
N GLY A 98 -9.86 -10.10 -7.92
CA GLY A 98 -10.63 -9.66 -9.09
C GLY A 98 -11.77 -8.72 -8.74
N ILE A 99 -12.62 -9.11 -7.78
CA ILE A 99 -13.73 -8.27 -7.32
C ILE A 99 -13.23 -6.95 -6.72
N VAL A 100 -12.11 -6.94 -5.97
CA VAL A 100 -11.51 -5.68 -5.50
C VAL A 100 -11.11 -4.77 -6.68
N ARG A 101 -10.56 -5.33 -7.77
CA ARG A 101 -10.21 -4.56 -8.97
C ARG A 101 -11.44 -3.95 -9.66
N ASP A 102 -12.55 -4.69 -9.70
CA ASP A 102 -13.81 -4.21 -10.29
C ASP A 102 -14.50 -3.16 -9.40
N MET A 103 -14.39 -3.31 -8.07
CA MET A 103 -14.79 -2.28 -7.10
C MET A 103 -14.01 -0.98 -7.33
N PHE A 104 -12.69 -1.04 -7.56
CA PHE A 104 -11.87 0.12 -7.91
C PHE A 104 -12.32 0.79 -9.21
N GLY A 105 -12.62 0.00 -10.24
CA GLY A 105 -13.16 0.51 -11.52
C GLY A 105 -14.50 1.22 -11.37
N THR A 106 -15.34 0.79 -10.43
CA THR A 106 -16.64 1.41 -10.09
C THR A 106 -16.44 2.71 -9.30
N LEU A 107 -15.58 2.68 -8.28
CA LEU A 107 -15.22 3.85 -7.47
C LEU A 107 -14.57 4.96 -8.32
N GLY A 108 -13.76 4.60 -9.32
CA GLY A 108 -13.18 5.55 -10.28
C GLY A 108 -14.21 6.28 -11.15
N GLN A 109 -15.47 5.82 -11.19
CA GLN A 109 -16.58 6.51 -11.85
C GLN A 109 -17.38 7.41 -10.89
N GLY A 110 -16.99 7.49 -9.61
CA GLY A 110 -17.70 8.24 -8.56
C GLY A 110 -18.99 7.56 -8.09
N LEU A 111 -19.11 6.24 -8.29
CA LEU A 111 -20.27 5.42 -7.94
C LEU A 111 -19.97 4.55 -6.72
N MET A 112 -20.96 4.37 -5.85
CA MET A 112 -20.87 3.37 -4.77
C MET A 112 -20.85 1.95 -5.34
N VAL A 113 -20.04 1.09 -4.72
CA VAL A 113 -19.95 -0.34 -5.04
C VAL A 113 -21.08 -1.12 -4.39
N ALA A 114 -21.51 -2.20 -5.04
CA ALA A 114 -22.38 -3.21 -4.44
C ALA A 114 -21.59 -4.16 -3.53
N GLU A 115 -22.29 -4.98 -2.75
CA GLU A 115 -21.69 -6.16 -2.09
C GLU A 115 -21.09 -7.11 -3.13
N ALA A 116 -19.99 -7.78 -2.75
CA ALA A 116 -19.36 -8.80 -3.57
C ALA A 116 -20.31 -10.00 -3.77
N ASP A 117 -20.11 -10.74 -4.87
CA ASP A 117 -20.94 -11.90 -5.20
C ASP A 117 -20.97 -12.91 -4.05
N ALA A 118 -22.19 -13.34 -3.69
CA ALA A 118 -22.43 -14.20 -2.55
C ALA A 118 -21.63 -15.52 -2.63
N ASP A 119 -21.40 -16.03 -3.83
CA ASP A 119 -20.62 -17.25 -4.06
C ASP A 119 -19.16 -17.10 -3.64
N VAL A 120 -18.51 -15.96 -3.93
CA VAL A 120 -17.12 -15.69 -3.51
C VAL A 120 -17.04 -15.41 -2.01
N LEU A 121 -18.03 -14.72 -1.43
CA LEU A 121 -18.11 -14.52 0.02
C LEU A 121 -18.29 -15.85 0.76
N ASN A 122 -19.16 -16.73 0.27
CA ASN A 122 -19.35 -18.08 0.79
C ASN A 122 -18.08 -18.95 0.63
N ALA A 123 -17.37 -18.83 -0.49
CA ALA A 123 -16.12 -19.54 -0.72
C ALA A 123 -15.01 -19.09 0.25
N LEU A 124 -14.86 -17.78 0.47
CA LEU A 124 -13.95 -17.22 1.48
C LEU A 124 -14.30 -17.74 2.88
N ASP A 125 -15.57 -17.68 3.28
CA ASP A 125 -16.01 -18.14 4.60
C ASP A 125 -15.86 -19.68 4.78
N ALA A 126 -16.04 -20.46 3.71
CA ALA A 126 -15.77 -21.91 3.71
C ALA A 126 -14.28 -22.22 3.91
N VAL A 127 -13.39 -21.53 3.18
CA VAL A 127 -11.92 -21.66 3.36
C VAL A 127 -11.50 -21.24 4.77
N LEU A 128 -12.01 -20.13 5.28
CA LEU A 128 -11.71 -19.61 6.62
C LEU A 128 -12.15 -20.55 7.75
N SER A 129 -13.26 -21.27 7.56
CA SER A 129 -13.80 -22.26 8.51
C SER A 129 -13.18 -23.66 8.36
N GLY A 130 -12.33 -23.88 7.35
CA GLY A 130 -11.75 -25.19 7.06
C GLY A 130 -12.75 -26.22 6.52
N GLN A 131 -13.90 -25.76 6.02
CA GLN A 131 -14.83 -26.62 5.29
C GLN A 131 -14.29 -26.86 3.87
N GLN A 132 -14.47 -28.07 3.35
CA GLN A 132 -14.17 -28.31 1.94
C GLN A 132 -15.06 -27.42 1.07
N LEU A 133 -14.44 -26.69 0.14
CA LEU A 133 -15.08 -26.01 -0.98
C LEU A 133 -15.85 -27.03 -1.82
N SER A 134 -17.08 -27.34 -1.40
CA SER A 134 -18.04 -28.04 -2.23
C SER A 134 -18.48 -27.07 -3.31
N LYS A 135 -17.74 -27.07 -4.42
CA LYS A 135 -18.19 -26.47 -5.68
C LYS A 135 -19.58 -27.05 -5.94
N SER A 136 -20.61 -26.21 -5.85
CA SER A 136 -21.98 -26.61 -6.14
C SER A 136 -22.05 -27.00 -7.61
N GLU A 137 -21.85 -28.28 -7.87
CA GLU A 137 -22.22 -28.92 -9.12
C GLU A 137 -23.70 -28.57 -9.38
N PRO A 138 -24.06 -28.00 -10.55
CA PRO A 138 -25.40 -27.50 -10.79
C PRO A 138 -26.39 -28.64 -10.58
N ALA A 139 -27.33 -28.42 -9.65
CA ALA A 139 -28.12 -29.46 -9.00
C ALA A 139 -28.58 -30.53 -9.99
N ALA A 140 -27.97 -31.72 -9.89
CA ALA A 140 -28.39 -32.89 -10.64
C ALA A 140 -29.87 -33.14 -10.37
N ALA A 141 -30.70 -32.93 -11.40
CA ALA A 141 -32.14 -33.06 -11.29
C ALA A 141 -32.50 -34.46 -10.78
N ALA A 142 -33.41 -34.51 -9.80
CA ALA A 142 -33.86 -35.76 -9.23
C ALA A 142 -34.40 -36.71 -10.32
N PRO A 143 -34.12 -38.03 -10.24
CA PRO A 143 -34.45 -38.96 -11.32
C PRO A 143 -35.97 -39.11 -11.47
N VAL A 144 -36.49 -38.59 -12.58
CA VAL A 144 -37.83 -38.95 -13.09
C VAL A 144 -37.80 -40.35 -13.71
N GLU A 145 -38.91 -41.06 -13.58
CA GLU A 145 -39.03 -42.49 -13.86
C GLU A 145 -38.68 -42.88 -15.29
N ALA A 146 -38.07 -44.07 -15.43
CA ALA A 146 -37.68 -44.62 -16.72
C ALA A 146 -38.89 -45.03 -17.58
N VAL A 147 -39.00 -44.44 -18.77
CA VAL A 147 -39.78 -45.00 -19.89
C VAL A 147 -38.80 -45.43 -20.99
N ALA A 148 -39.08 -46.58 -21.59
CA ALA A 148 -38.11 -47.35 -22.37
C ALA A 148 -37.63 -46.67 -23.66
N ALA A 149 -36.36 -46.96 -24.01
CA ALA A 149 -35.69 -46.46 -25.20
C ALA A 149 -36.15 -47.14 -26.51
N PRO A 150 -36.01 -46.47 -27.65
CA PRO A 150 -35.57 -47.06 -28.91
C PRO A 150 -34.04 -46.92 -29.10
N ALA A 151 -33.49 -47.78 -29.97
CA ALA A 151 -32.06 -47.97 -30.21
C ALA A 151 -31.34 -46.77 -30.89
N PRO A 152 -29.99 -46.70 -30.87
CA PRO A 152 -29.27 -45.47 -31.20
C PRO A 152 -29.17 -45.21 -32.71
N VAL A 153 -29.42 -43.97 -33.11
CA VAL A 153 -28.99 -43.44 -34.40
C VAL A 153 -27.65 -42.73 -34.19
N ALA A 154 -26.60 -43.19 -34.86
CA ALA A 154 -25.31 -42.53 -34.84
C ALA A 154 -25.41 -41.14 -35.49
N ALA A 155 -24.94 -40.11 -34.79
CA ALA A 155 -24.76 -38.76 -35.31
C ALA A 155 -23.26 -38.38 -35.25
N PRO A 156 -22.76 -37.48 -36.12
CA PRO A 156 -21.34 -37.41 -36.42
C PRO A 156 -20.52 -36.71 -35.33
N ALA A 157 -19.28 -37.16 -35.16
CA ALA A 157 -18.26 -36.44 -34.42
C ALA A 157 -17.61 -35.38 -35.33
N ASP A 158 -18.30 -34.27 -35.54
CA ASP A 158 -17.76 -33.07 -36.21
C ASP A 158 -18.22 -31.80 -35.46
N GLY A 159 -17.47 -31.46 -34.41
CA GLY A 159 -17.40 -30.06 -33.96
C GLY A 159 -16.58 -29.24 -34.96
N PRO A 160 -16.70 -27.90 -34.98
CA PRO A 160 -15.89 -27.08 -35.87
C PRO A 160 -14.40 -27.30 -35.61
N ASP A 161 -13.60 -27.50 -36.67
CA ASP A 161 -12.15 -27.67 -36.56
C ASP A 161 -11.50 -26.34 -36.15
N TRP A 162 -11.33 -26.18 -34.83
CA TRP A 162 -10.66 -25.05 -34.21
C TRP A 162 -9.21 -24.89 -34.68
N ASN A 163 -8.56 -25.97 -35.14
CA ASN A 163 -7.19 -25.92 -35.65
C ASN A 163 -7.15 -25.30 -37.06
N ALA A 164 -8.14 -25.61 -37.91
CA ALA A 164 -8.32 -24.96 -39.21
C ALA A 164 -8.66 -23.47 -39.07
N LEU A 165 -9.53 -23.11 -38.12
CA LEU A 165 -9.86 -21.70 -37.82
C LEU A 165 -8.64 -20.93 -37.29
N HIS A 166 -7.81 -21.54 -36.44
CA HIS A 166 -6.58 -20.93 -35.94
C HIS A 166 -5.55 -20.68 -37.06
N GLN A 167 -5.38 -21.62 -38.00
CA GLN A 167 -4.49 -21.45 -39.15
C GLN A 167 -4.95 -20.37 -40.15
N ALA A 168 -6.26 -20.06 -40.20
CA ALA A 168 -6.79 -19.02 -41.08
C ALA A 168 -6.55 -17.58 -40.54
N ILE A 169 -6.33 -17.43 -39.23
CA ILE A 169 -6.24 -16.12 -38.55
C ILE A 169 -4.79 -15.73 -38.25
N VAL A 170 -3.89 -16.69 -38.02
CA VAL A 170 -2.46 -16.42 -37.80
C VAL A 170 -1.74 -16.23 -39.14
N PRO A 171 -1.16 -15.06 -39.45
CA PRO A 171 -0.36 -14.89 -40.66
C PRO A 171 0.88 -15.78 -40.57
N GLN A 172 1.04 -16.69 -41.54
CA GLN A 172 2.11 -17.68 -41.51
C GLN A 172 3.48 -16.99 -41.69
N ALA A 173 4.17 -16.75 -40.57
CA ALA A 173 5.54 -16.25 -40.55
C ALA A 173 6.46 -17.27 -41.21
N ALA A 174 6.88 -16.99 -42.44
CA ALA A 174 7.78 -17.86 -43.20
C ALA A 174 9.14 -18.00 -42.49
N ALA A 175 9.60 -19.24 -42.32
CA ALA A 175 10.93 -19.52 -41.83
C ALA A 175 12.00 -18.94 -42.78
N PRO A 176 13.15 -18.46 -42.27
CA PRO A 176 14.11 -17.71 -43.08
C PRO A 176 14.89 -18.62 -44.04
N ALA A 177 14.89 -18.28 -45.33
CA ALA A 177 15.85 -18.81 -46.29
C ALA A 177 17.19 -18.02 -46.20
N PRO A 178 18.34 -18.67 -46.43
CA PRO A 178 19.64 -18.06 -46.17
C PRO A 178 20.04 -17.04 -47.24
N VAL A 179 20.36 -15.82 -46.81
CA VAL A 179 20.95 -14.77 -47.67
C VAL A 179 22.45 -14.62 -47.39
N ALA A 180 23.22 -14.50 -48.47
CA ALA A 180 24.67 -14.52 -48.44
C ALA A 180 25.30 -13.25 -47.83
N ALA A 181 26.51 -13.40 -47.30
CA ALA A 181 27.29 -12.31 -46.74
C ALA A 181 27.84 -11.35 -47.82
N PRO A 182 27.86 -10.04 -47.56
CA PRO A 182 28.85 -9.11 -48.10
C PRO A 182 29.86 -8.68 -47.03
N ALA A 183 31.02 -8.19 -47.48
CA ALA A 183 32.22 -8.00 -46.67
C ALA A 183 32.24 -6.73 -45.79
N ALA A 184 33.14 -6.73 -44.80
CA ALA A 184 33.41 -5.62 -43.91
C ALA A 184 34.15 -4.45 -44.60
N PRO A 185 33.99 -3.22 -44.08
CA PRO A 185 35.03 -2.20 -44.08
C PRO A 185 35.65 -2.00 -42.69
N ALA A 186 36.89 -1.49 -42.69
CA ALA A 186 37.78 -1.35 -41.54
C ALA A 186 37.45 -0.10 -40.65
N PRO A 187 38.03 0.02 -39.43
CA PRO A 187 37.60 1.03 -38.46
C PRO A 187 38.18 2.42 -38.72
N VAL A 188 37.43 3.46 -38.38
CA VAL A 188 37.90 4.86 -38.38
C VAL A 188 38.05 5.38 -36.94
N ALA A 189 39.09 6.18 -36.73
CA ALA A 189 39.67 6.46 -35.42
C ALA A 189 38.93 7.49 -34.57
N SER A 190 39.13 7.38 -33.25
CA SER A 190 38.90 8.46 -32.28
C SER A 190 39.80 9.68 -32.54
N PRO A 191 39.35 10.89 -32.15
CA PRO A 191 40.25 11.96 -31.73
C PRO A 191 40.21 12.16 -30.21
N ALA A 192 41.40 12.28 -29.61
CA ALA A 192 41.60 12.73 -28.22
C ALA A 192 41.79 14.26 -28.16
N PRO A 193 41.72 14.91 -26.97
CA PRO A 193 41.49 16.36 -26.85
C PRO A 193 42.75 17.21 -26.57
N ALA A 194 42.70 18.51 -26.93
CA ALA A 194 43.51 19.63 -26.39
C ALA A 194 43.22 20.94 -27.19
N PRO A 195 43.58 22.17 -26.73
CA PRO A 195 43.91 22.62 -25.37
C PRO A 195 43.17 23.92 -24.91
N VAL A 196 43.50 24.31 -23.68
CA VAL A 196 43.15 25.52 -22.90
C VAL A 196 43.15 26.87 -23.64
N ALA A 197 42.18 27.74 -23.33
CA ALA A 197 42.34 29.20 -23.34
C ALA A 197 41.40 29.92 -22.35
N ALA A 198 41.96 30.75 -21.46
CA ALA A 198 41.27 31.78 -20.68
C ALA A 198 42.14 33.05 -20.75
N PRO A 199 41.55 34.27 -20.86
CA PRO A 199 41.53 35.17 -19.70
C PRO A 199 40.24 36.05 -19.61
N ALA A 200 39.59 36.16 -18.45
CA ALA A 200 39.74 37.26 -17.48
C ALA A 200 38.67 38.40 -17.69
N PRO A 201 38.60 39.47 -16.86
CA PRO A 201 37.53 39.52 -15.84
C PRO A 201 36.65 40.78 -15.89
N VAL A 202 35.48 40.75 -15.24
CA VAL A 202 34.71 41.96 -14.93
C VAL A 202 34.37 42.01 -13.44
N VAL A 203 34.92 43.02 -12.77
CA VAL A 203 34.60 43.44 -11.40
C VAL A 203 33.19 44.04 -11.34
N HIS A 204 32.46 43.79 -10.26
CA HIS A 204 31.76 44.85 -9.51
C HIS A 204 31.31 44.37 -8.13
N ALA A 205 31.78 45.08 -7.12
CA ALA A 205 31.13 45.28 -5.82
C ALA A 205 30.99 46.83 -5.66
N PRO A 206 30.52 47.38 -4.53
CA PRO A 206 29.71 46.82 -3.43
C PRO A 206 28.44 47.67 -3.17
N VAL A 207 27.56 47.25 -2.26
CA VAL A 207 26.89 48.17 -1.30
C VAL A 207 26.70 47.44 0.04
N GLN A 208 27.07 48.09 1.15
CA GLN A 208 26.73 47.73 2.53
C GLN A 208 25.64 48.67 3.04
N GLU A 209 24.83 48.26 4.03
CA GLU A 209 24.55 49.02 5.28
C GLU A 209 23.66 48.17 6.22
N LEU A 210 24.16 47.82 7.42
CA LEU A 210 23.90 48.44 8.75
C LEU A 210 22.54 48.03 9.37
N VAL A 211 22.45 47.17 10.40
CA VAL A 211 22.89 47.25 11.83
C VAL A 211 21.87 47.90 12.77
N THR A 212 21.41 47.11 13.77
CA THR A 212 21.12 47.42 15.20
C THR A 212 20.46 46.15 15.79
N ALA A 213 20.93 45.47 16.86
CA ALA A 213 21.19 45.87 18.25
C ALA A 213 19.89 46.24 19.01
N ALA A 214 19.54 45.69 20.19
CA ALA A 214 20.28 44.84 21.16
C ALA A 214 19.27 43.89 21.93
N GLU A 215 19.49 43.23 23.09
CA GLU A 215 20.55 43.37 24.11
C GLU A 215 20.94 42.10 24.94
N HIS A 216 20.31 41.81 26.09
CA HIS A 216 20.89 41.01 27.20
C HIS A 216 19.89 40.20 28.05
N ILE A 217 20.36 39.09 28.67
CA ILE A 217 20.52 38.90 30.14
C ILE A 217 21.34 37.60 30.42
N PRO A 218 22.17 37.50 31.49
CA PRO A 218 23.25 36.49 31.57
C PRO A 218 23.13 35.42 32.69
N ALA A 219 23.94 34.34 32.61
CA ALA A 219 24.24 33.41 33.70
C ALA A 219 25.68 32.83 33.57
N ALA A 220 26.29 32.37 34.67
CA ALA A 220 27.76 32.32 34.80
C ALA A 220 28.39 30.99 35.29
N LYS A 221 29.64 30.74 34.82
CA LYS A 221 30.74 29.92 35.41
C LYS A 221 30.52 28.38 35.59
N PRO A 222 31.59 27.60 35.83
CA PRO A 222 33.01 27.73 35.42
C PRO A 222 33.57 26.46 34.74
N ALA A 223 34.80 26.53 34.22
CA ALA A 223 35.50 25.41 33.58
C ALA A 223 36.34 24.55 34.55
N ALA A 224 36.54 23.26 34.21
CA ALA A 224 37.65 22.43 34.70
C ALA A 224 38.06 21.39 33.64
N LYS A 225 39.37 21.25 33.37
CA LYS A 225 39.97 20.15 32.57
C LYS A 225 40.16 18.91 33.48
N PRO A 226 40.27 17.68 32.91
CA PRO A 226 41.63 17.16 32.69
C PRO A 226 41.85 16.24 31.46
N VAL A 227 43.08 16.34 30.94
CA VAL A 227 43.96 15.25 30.44
C VAL A 227 43.60 14.47 29.16
N ALA A 228 44.63 14.30 28.32
CA ALA A 228 44.64 13.44 27.14
C ALA A 228 45.27 12.06 27.44
N SER A 229 44.80 11.02 26.75
CA SER A 229 45.51 9.74 26.60
C SER A 229 45.32 9.20 25.18
N LYS A 230 46.30 8.42 24.71
CA LYS A 230 46.37 7.93 23.32
C LYS A 230 45.55 6.64 23.12
N GLN A 231 45.08 6.46 21.88
CA GLN A 231 44.62 5.21 21.24
C GLN A 231 45.59 4.01 21.43
N PRO A 232 45.18 2.72 21.22
CA PRO A 232 44.36 2.29 20.08
C PRO A 232 43.36 1.11 20.22
N SER A 233 42.51 1.00 19.19
CA SER A 233 41.90 -0.21 18.58
C SER A 233 41.32 -1.36 19.44
N SER A 234 40.02 -1.62 19.26
CA SER A 234 39.55 -2.96 18.84
C SER A 234 38.25 -2.86 18.04
N ALA A 235 37.99 -3.83 17.16
CA ALA A 235 36.77 -3.89 16.38
C ALA A 235 35.62 -4.44 17.24
N GLY A 236 34.54 -3.66 17.36
CA GLY A 236 33.30 -4.08 18.00
C GLY A 236 32.13 -3.71 17.10
N ASN A 237 31.79 -4.57 16.15
CA ASN A 237 30.63 -4.38 15.29
C ASN A 237 29.36 -4.78 16.07
N SER A 238 28.99 -3.97 17.06
CA SER A 238 27.79 -4.17 17.87
C SER A 238 26.55 -3.88 17.03
N SER A 239 26.04 -4.92 16.39
CA SER A 239 24.65 -4.99 15.92
C SER A 239 23.72 -4.97 17.15
N GLY A 240 23.53 -3.78 17.72
CA GLY A 240 22.46 -3.53 18.68
C GLY A 240 21.10 -3.82 18.04
N PRO A 241 20.07 -4.14 18.85
CA PRO A 241 18.72 -4.36 18.34
C PRO A 241 18.28 -3.15 17.51
N GLN A 242 17.52 -3.39 16.44
CA GLN A 242 16.88 -2.32 15.68
C GLN A 242 15.75 -1.72 16.52
N GLU A 243 16.12 -0.84 17.44
CA GLU A 243 15.17 0.01 18.15
C GLU A 243 14.39 0.82 17.12
N ASN A 244 13.13 0.47 16.95
CA ASN A 244 12.24 1.07 15.97
C ASN A 244 11.68 2.41 16.49
N THR A 245 12.57 3.23 17.06
CA THR A 245 12.25 4.43 17.82
C THR A 245 11.91 5.57 16.86
N ILE A 246 10.62 5.87 16.76
CA ILE A 246 10.09 6.99 15.98
C ILE A 246 10.42 8.28 16.74
N ARG A 247 11.17 9.20 16.11
CA ARG A 247 11.45 10.53 16.68
C ARG A 247 10.26 11.45 16.41
N ILE A 248 9.42 11.61 17.42
CA ILE A 248 8.24 12.46 17.37
C ILE A 248 8.60 13.87 17.87
N ASP A 249 8.06 14.90 17.22
CA ASP A 249 8.13 16.27 17.71
C ASP A 249 7.27 16.42 18.97
N THR A 250 7.82 16.98 20.05
CA THR A 250 7.14 17.05 21.35
C THR A 250 5.82 17.83 21.28
N VAL A 251 5.72 18.85 20.42
CA VAL A 251 4.48 19.62 20.23
C VAL A 251 3.38 18.78 19.56
N ARG A 252 3.76 17.85 18.66
CA ARG A 252 2.81 16.91 18.05
C ARG A 252 2.32 15.86 19.04
N LEU A 253 3.20 15.41 19.95
CA LEU A 253 2.81 14.50 21.03
C LEU A 253 1.82 15.16 22.01
N ASP A 254 2.10 16.40 22.43
CA ASP A 254 1.21 17.16 23.31
C ASP A 254 -0.15 17.44 22.66
N MET A 255 -0.19 17.71 21.35
CA MET A 255 -1.44 17.85 20.58
C MET A 255 -2.29 16.57 20.59
N VAL A 256 -1.67 15.40 20.40
CA VAL A 256 -2.37 14.10 20.50
C VAL A 256 -2.88 13.83 21.92
N LEU A 257 -2.12 14.22 22.95
CA LEU A 257 -2.53 14.09 24.35
C LEU A 257 -3.73 15.00 24.69
N ASN A 258 -3.74 16.25 24.21
CA ASN A 258 -4.86 17.18 24.40
C ASN A 258 -6.13 16.67 23.71
N LEU A 259 -6.03 16.24 22.44
CA LEU A 259 -7.16 15.65 21.70
C LEU A 259 -7.73 14.41 22.40
N SER A 260 -6.87 13.55 22.96
CA SER A 260 -7.30 12.41 23.78
C SER A 260 -8.07 12.85 25.05
N GLY A 261 -7.66 13.95 25.67
CA GLY A 261 -8.38 14.57 26.79
C GLY A 261 -9.77 15.09 26.40
N GLU A 262 -9.86 15.82 25.29
CA GLU A 262 -11.11 16.39 24.77
C GLU A 262 -12.09 15.31 24.30
N ILE A 263 -11.60 14.24 23.65
CA ILE A 263 -12.39 13.04 23.32
C ILE A 263 -12.91 12.38 24.61
N GLY A 264 -12.09 12.30 25.66
CA GLY A 264 -12.49 11.79 26.96
C GLY A 264 -13.64 12.59 27.60
N LEU A 265 -13.58 13.93 27.52
CA LEU A 265 -14.65 14.81 27.98
C LEU A 265 -15.92 14.65 27.16
N THR A 266 -15.80 14.59 25.83
CA THR A 266 -16.95 14.43 24.92
C THR A 266 -17.63 13.08 25.09
N LYS A 267 -16.86 12.00 25.28
CA LYS A 267 -17.38 10.67 25.66
C LYS A 267 -18.15 10.69 26.98
N ASN A 268 -17.66 11.41 27.98
CA ASN A 268 -18.37 11.56 29.26
C ASN A 268 -19.67 12.36 29.08
N ARG A 269 -19.66 13.44 28.29
CA ARG A 269 -20.86 14.23 27.92
C ARG A 269 -21.91 13.36 27.21
N LEU A 270 -21.50 12.56 26.22
CA LEU A 270 -22.37 11.59 25.54
C LEU A 270 -22.93 10.53 26.49
N THR A 271 -22.14 10.08 27.47
CA THR A 271 -22.59 9.10 28.48
C THR A 271 -23.66 9.70 29.42
N THR A 272 -23.53 10.97 29.81
CA THR A 272 -24.55 11.70 30.57
C THR A 272 -25.83 11.87 29.76
N LEU A 273 -25.76 12.40 28.54
CA LEU A 273 -26.91 12.58 27.66
C LEU A 273 -27.63 11.25 27.35
N ARG A 274 -26.88 10.18 27.10
CA ARG A 274 -27.44 8.82 26.96
C ARG A 274 -28.19 8.38 28.22
N THR A 275 -27.71 8.72 29.40
CA THR A 275 -28.35 8.38 30.67
C THR A 275 -29.65 9.17 30.87
N GLU A 276 -29.67 10.45 30.54
CA GLU A 276 -30.87 11.30 30.58
C GLU A 276 -31.95 10.81 29.60
N ILE A 277 -31.55 10.44 28.37
CA ILE A 277 -32.45 9.86 27.35
C ILE A 277 -33.02 8.51 27.81
N LEU A 278 -32.21 7.67 28.47
CA LEU A 278 -32.65 6.38 29.04
C LEU A 278 -33.57 6.56 30.26
N GLN A 279 -33.44 7.66 31.00
CA GLN A 279 -34.34 8.02 32.10
C GLN A 279 -35.68 8.61 31.63
N GLY A 280 -35.87 8.81 30.32
CA GLY A 280 -37.13 9.24 29.72
C GLY A 280 -37.14 10.69 29.23
N ASN A 281 -36.09 11.48 29.48
CA ASN A 281 -35.99 12.88 29.07
C ASN A 281 -35.63 13.00 27.58
N ARG A 282 -36.57 12.62 26.71
CA ARG A 282 -36.47 12.67 25.24
C ARG A 282 -36.90 14.03 24.66
N ASP A 283 -36.61 15.11 25.38
CA ASP A 283 -36.95 16.45 24.93
C ASP A 283 -36.13 16.83 23.69
N GLY A 284 -36.70 17.68 22.82
CA GLY A 284 -36.03 18.14 21.60
C GLY A 284 -34.73 18.92 21.85
N ASN A 285 -34.49 19.36 23.08
CA ASN A 285 -33.22 19.95 23.50
C ASN A 285 -32.16 18.88 23.82
N THR A 286 -32.53 17.79 24.50
CA THR A 286 -31.62 16.66 24.80
C THR A 286 -31.13 15.99 23.53
N LEU A 287 -32.02 15.84 22.54
CA LEU A 287 -31.67 15.31 21.21
C LEU A 287 -30.71 16.25 20.46
N ARG A 288 -30.96 17.56 20.45
CA ARG A 288 -30.04 18.53 19.85
C ARG A 288 -28.66 18.52 20.53
N SER A 289 -28.62 18.46 21.86
CA SER A 289 -27.35 18.37 22.60
C SER A 289 -26.62 17.03 22.38
N LEU A 290 -27.33 15.96 22.04
CA LEU A 290 -26.73 14.70 21.58
C LEU A 290 -26.11 14.86 20.19
N ASP A 291 -26.84 15.42 19.23
CA ASP A 291 -26.34 15.67 17.86
C ASP A 291 -25.11 16.60 17.86
N GLU A 292 -25.12 17.65 18.69
CA GLU A 292 -23.97 18.53 18.94
C GLU A 292 -22.77 17.76 19.51
N ALA A 293 -22.99 16.87 20.48
CA ALA A 293 -21.92 16.11 21.13
C ALA A 293 -21.35 15.00 20.22
N ILE A 294 -22.17 14.43 19.33
CA ILE A 294 -21.72 13.51 18.28
C ILE A 294 -20.88 14.28 17.25
N SER A 295 -21.39 15.40 16.74
CA SER A 295 -20.67 16.25 15.78
C SER A 295 -19.31 16.73 16.33
N GLN A 296 -19.24 17.05 17.62
CA GLN A 296 -17.98 17.38 18.30
C GLN A 296 -17.04 16.18 18.43
N LEU A 297 -17.56 14.98 18.65
CA LEU A 297 -16.74 13.76 18.68
C LEU A 297 -16.14 13.46 17.31
N ASP A 298 -16.92 13.59 16.24
CA ASP A 298 -16.47 13.30 14.86
C ASP A 298 -15.33 14.23 14.43
N LEU A 299 -15.45 15.53 14.74
CA LEU A 299 -14.38 16.51 14.54
C LEU A 299 -13.10 16.15 15.32
N LEU A 300 -13.23 15.84 16.61
CA LEU A 300 -12.08 15.48 17.46
C LEU A 300 -11.40 14.17 17.02
N VAL A 301 -12.16 13.20 16.51
CA VAL A 301 -11.63 11.95 15.95
C VAL A 301 -10.88 12.22 14.64
N GLY A 302 -11.41 13.09 13.77
CA GLY A 302 -10.72 13.54 12.56
C GLY A 302 -9.42 14.29 12.86
N ASP A 303 -9.42 15.19 13.84
CA ASP A 303 -8.22 15.91 14.29
C ASP A 303 -7.19 14.96 14.92
N LEU A 304 -7.62 13.97 15.71
CA LEU A 304 -6.74 12.93 16.24
C LEU A 304 -6.11 12.10 15.12
N GLN A 305 -6.89 11.68 14.13
CA GLN A 305 -6.38 10.96 12.96
C GLN A 305 -5.33 11.82 12.21
N ASN A 306 -5.63 13.09 11.95
CA ASN A 306 -4.72 14.04 11.32
C ASN A 306 -3.42 14.24 12.12
N ALA A 307 -3.51 14.36 13.45
CA ALA A 307 -2.36 14.50 14.33
C ALA A 307 -1.49 13.23 14.35
N VAL A 308 -2.12 12.04 14.38
CA VAL A 308 -1.43 10.74 14.33
C VAL A 308 -0.74 10.51 12.99
N MET A 309 -1.38 10.85 11.86
CA MET A 309 -0.72 10.77 10.54
C MET A 309 0.50 11.69 10.46
N LYS A 310 0.38 12.93 10.95
CA LYS A 310 1.50 13.88 11.07
C LYS A 310 2.57 13.47 12.09
N THR A 311 2.32 12.47 12.94
CA THR A 311 3.25 12.00 13.97
C THR A 311 4.28 10.98 13.44
N ARG A 312 4.03 10.32 12.29
CA ARG A 312 4.96 9.36 11.69
C ARG A 312 6.14 10.03 10.98
N MET A 313 7.18 10.39 11.75
CA MET A 313 8.50 10.76 11.22
C MET A 313 9.33 9.53 10.86
N GLN A 314 9.56 9.30 9.56
CA GLN A 314 10.58 8.34 9.11
C GLN A 314 11.97 9.00 9.07
N PRO A 315 13.03 8.37 9.64
CA PRO A 315 14.37 8.94 9.64
C PRO A 315 15.04 8.84 8.25
N ILE A 316 14.84 9.87 7.42
CA ILE A 316 15.50 10.07 6.12
C ILE A 316 17.05 9.96 6.22
N GLY A 317 17.63 10.17 7.40
CA GLY A 317 19.06 9.94 7.67
C GLY A 317 19.57 8.54 7.27
N ARG A 318 18.72 7.50 7.27
CA ARG A 318 19.09 6.16 6.77
C ARG A 318 19.32 6.11 5.25
N LEU A 319 18.62 6.92 4.45
CA LEU A 319 18.95 7.09 3.03
C LEU A 319 20.35 7.71 2.90
N PHE A 320 20.59 8.81 3.62
CA PHE A 320 21.82 9.58 3.47
C PHE A 320 23.07 8.91 4.04
N GLN A 321 22.97 7.91 4.93
CA GLN A 321 24.13 7.16 5.46
C GLN A 321 25.01 6.49 4.39
N LYS A 322 24.48 6.16 3.20
CA LYS A 322 25.26 5.55 2.11
C LYS A 322 26.08 6.57 1.29
N TYR A 323 25.67 7.83 1.27
CA TYR A 323 26.23 8.87 0.40
C TYR A 323 27.67 9.29 0.78
N PRO A 324 28.08 9.40 2.07
CA PRO A 324 29.48 9.70 2.43
C PRO A 324 30.51 8.63 2.04
N ARG A 325 30.06 7.42 1.70
CA ARG A 325 30.90 6.36 1.14
C ARG A 325 30.98 6.49 -0.38
N LEU A 326 29.82 6.54 -1.05
CA LEU A 326 29.72 6.78 -2.50
C LEU A 326 30.48 8.04 -2.95
N ALA A 327 30.39 9.14 -2.20
CA ALA A 327 31.10 10.38 -2.50
C ALA A 327 32.63 10.23 -2.41
N ARG A 328 33.14 9.47 -1.43
CA ARG A 328 34.59 9.17 -1.31
C ARG A 328 35.07 8.22 -2.39
N ASP A 329 34.25 7.23 -2.75
CA ASP A 329 34.57 6.27 -3.81
C ASP A 329 34.60 6.97 -5.18
N LEU A 330 33.64 7.87 -5.48
CA LEU A 330 33.70 8.75 -6.67
C LEU A 330 34.90 9.69 -6.65
N ALA A 331 35.20 10.32 -5.51
CA ALA A 331 36.31 11.25 -5.37
C ALA A 331 37.66 10.57 -5.66
N ARG A 332 37.85 9.34 -5.15
CA ARG A 332 39.01 8.49 -5.45
C ARG A 332 39.10 8.11 -6.92
N GLN A 333 37.97 7.78 -7.58
CA GLN A 333 37.94 7.50 -9.01
C GLN A 333 38.26 8.73 -9.87
N LEU A 334 37.88 9.92 -9.41
CA LEU A 334 38.09 11.20 -10.12
C LEU A 334 39.39 11.93 -9.73
N GLY A 335 40.22 11.34 -8.86
CA GLY A 335 41.48 11.94 -8.41
C GLY A 335 41.33 13.24 -7.62
N LYS A 336 40.20 13.45 -6.95
CA LYS A 336 39.91 14.65 -6.14
C LYS A 336 39.94 14.32 -4.65
N GLU A 337 40.47 15.24 -3.84
CA GLU A 337 40.37 15.16 -2.38
C GLU A 337 38.97 15.58 -1.90
N VAL A 338 38.45 14.88 -0.88
CA VAL A 338 37.15 15.07 -0.20
C VAL A 338 37.31 14.88 1.31
#